data_AF-A0AAD3CTK7-F1
#
_entry.id   AF-A0AAD3CTK7-F1
#
_cell.length_a   1.000
_cell.length_b   1.000
_cell.length_c   1.000
_cell.angle_alpha   90.00
_cell.angle_beta   90.00
_cell.angle_gamma   90.00
#
_symmetry.space_group_name_H-M   'P 1'
#
loop_
_entity.id
_entity.type
_entity.pdbx_description
1 polymer ?
#
loop_
_entity_poly.entity_id
_entity_poly.type
_entity_poly.pdbx_seq_one_letter_code
_entity_poly.pdbx_strand_id
1 'polypeptide(L)'
;MTKSIDIKTPNSFLPGDILKEKPDKPKGRNVSGRNWKLRQQTRASSLVTKTAQNGKAKSWEKRMKERNERRELLEKEKELKEEKIRLIQEKKERRLEQERKRQENEFKVASRSAQRLGKNADLKLKAMNKKQLRQIKKTRINTKTGAIEFVSAYGNN
;
A
#
# COMPACT_ATOMS: atom_id res chain seq x y z
N MET A 1 -52.21 27.11 -35.32
CA MET A 1 -52.55 28.54 -35.11
C MET A 1 -51.64 29.08 -34.01
N THR A 2 -50.55 29.76 -34.39
CA THR A 2 -49.60 30.38 -33.46
C THR A 2 -50.15 31.71 -32.97
N LYS A 3 -50.38 31.84 -31.66
CA LYS A 3 -50.80 33.11 -31.04
C LYS A 3 -49.59 34.05 -30.99
N SER A 4 -49.59 35.06 -31.85
CA SER A 4 -48.64 36.17 -31.83
C SER A 4 -48.80 36.94 -30.50
N ILE A 5 -47.70 37.09 -29.76
CA ILE A 5 -47.68 37.87 -28.52
C ILE A 5 -47.31 39.29 -28.90
N ASP A 6 -48.30 40.18 -28.93
CA ASP A 6 -48.09 41.61 -29.17
C ASP A 6 -47.35 42.25 -27.99
N ILE A 7 -46.09 42.62 -28.19
CA ILE A 7 -45.29 43.36 -27.21
C ILE A 7 -45.62 44.85 -27.34
N LYS A 8 -46.64 45.33 -26.61
CA LYS A 8 -47.13 46.71 -26.72
C LYS A 8 -46.34 47.76 -25.92
N THR A 9 -45.42 47.39 -25.03
CA THR A 9 -44.57 48.35 -24.27
C THR A 9 -43.24 47.73 -23.83
N PRO A 10 -42.17 48.53 -23.62
CA PRO A 10 -40.87 48.04 -23.15
C PRO A 10 -40.84 47.58 -21.67
N ASN A 11 -42.01 47.45 -21.02
CA ASN A 11 -42.17 47.08 -19.62
C ASN A 11 -43.13 45.87 -19.43
N SER A 12 -43.30 45.02 -20.45
CA SER A 12 -44.08 43.79 -20.28
C SER A 12 -43.28 42.71 -19.54
N PHE A 13 -43.74 42.34 -18.36
CA PHE A 13 -43.24 41.22 -17.55
C PHE A 13 -43.42 39.89 -18.29
N LEU A 14 -42.40 39.03 -18.27
CA LEU A 14 -42.48 37.69 -18.85
C LEU A 14 -42.73 36.64 -17.74
N PRO A 15 -43.48 35.56 -18.04
CA PRO A 15 -43.65 34.46 -17.11
C PRO A 15 -42.29 33.78 -16.86
N GLY A 16 -41.69 34.02 -15.69
CA GLY A 16 -40.36 33.54 -15.30
C GLY A 16 -39.52 34.55 -14.50
N ASP A 17 -39.90 35.83 -14.48
CA ASP A 17 -39.21 36.85 -13.70
C ASP A 17 -39.44 36.67 -12.18
N ILE A 18 -38.34 36.58 -11.41
CA ILE A 18 -38.37 36.47 -9.95
C ILE A 18 -38.74 37.83 -9.36
N LEU A 19 -40.05 38.06 -9.22
CA LEU A 19 -40.62 39.19 -8.50
C LEU A 19 -40.32 39.06 -7.00
N LYS A 20 -39.14 39.50 -6.55
CA LYS A 20 -38.89 39.75 -5.13
C LYS A 20 -38.62 41.21 -4.86
N GLU A 21 -39.61 41.79 -4.19
CA GLU A 21 -39.68 43.07 -3.47
C GLU A 21 -39.25 44.32 -4.23
N LYS A 22 -40.21 45.23 -4.42
CA LYS A 22 -39.92 46.61 -4.81
C LYS A 22 -39.02 47.23 -3.74
N PRO A 23 -37.86 47.80 -4.08
CA PRO A 23 -37.04 48.50 -3.10
C PRO A 23 -37.84 49.69 -2.52
N ASP A 24 -37.80 49.87 -1.19
CA ASP A 24 -38.48 50.95 -0.44
C ASP A 24 -38.21 52.37 -0.97
N LYS A 25 -37.10 52.56 -1.70
CA LYS A 25 -36.77 53.81 -2.37
C LYS A 25 -36.52 53.56 -3.85
N PRO A 26 -37.19 54.28 -4.76
CA PRO A 26 -36.89 54.18 -6.18
C PRO A 26 -35.46 54.65 -6.42
N LYS A 27 -34.62 53.76 -6.95
CA LYS A 27 -33.27 54.13 -7.39
C LYS A 27 -33.41 54.94 -8.68
N GLY A 28 -32.78 56.12 -8.75
CA GLY A 28 -32.85 57.01 -9.90
C GLY A 28 -32.51 56.33 -11.23
N ARG A 29 -33.21 56.72 -12.29
CA ARG A 29 -32.97 56.22 -13.65
C ARG A 29 -31.71 56.87 -14.22
N ASN A 30 -31.00 56.16 -15.08
CA ASN A 30 -29.95 56.80 -15.88
C ASN A 30 -30.56 57.77 -16.90
N VAL A 31 -29.82 58.82 -17.25
CA VAL A 31 -30.30 59.91 -18.13
C VAL A 31 -30.77 59.39 -19.50
N SER A 32 -30.09 58.38 -20.06
CA SER A 32 -30.45 57.79 -21.36
C SER A 32 -31.66 56.86 -21.31
N GLY A 33 -32.19 56.54 -20.12
CA GLY A 33 -33.30 55.62 -19.91
C GLY A 33 -33.07 54.17 -20.34
N ARG A 34 -31.89 53.85 -20.90
CA ARG A 34 -31.54 52.56 -21.49
C ARG A 34 -30.60 51.81 -20.56
N ASN A 35 -31.05 50.70 -19.99
CA ASN A 35 -30.23 49.91 -19.09
C ASN A 35 -29.26 49.05 -19.91
N TRP A 36 -27.98 49.43 -19.96
CA TRP A 36 -26.93 48.66 -20.65
C TRP A 36 -26.57 47.34 -19.95
N LYS A 37 -26.91 47.19 -18.66
CA LYS A 37 -26.76 45.97 -17.86
C LYS A 37 -27.94 45.82 -16.90
N LEU A 38 -28.39 44.59 -16.66
CA LEU A 38 -29.28 44.27 -15.55
C LEU A 38 -28.53 44.56 -14.25
N ARG A 39 -29.11 45.42 -13.39
CA ARG A 39 -28.49 45.72 -12.08
C ARG A 39 -28.63 44.49 -11.19
N GLN A 40 -27.51 44.00 -10.66
CA GLN A 40 -27.54 43.00 -9.59
C GLN A 40 -28.26 43.59 -8.38
N GLN A 41 -29.40 43.02 -7.98
CA GLN A 41 -30.20 43.51 -6.87
C GLN A 41 -29.65 43.10 -5.50
N THR A 42 -28.76 42.10 -5.45
CA THR A 42 -28.17 41.58 -4.22
C THR A 42 -26.64 41.66 -4.24
N ARG A 43 -26.03 41.94 -3.08
CA ARG A 43 -24.56 41.91 -2.92
C ARG A 43 -24.10 40.45 -2.88
N ALA A 44 -22.93 40.15 -3.47
CA ALA A 44 -22.35 38.80 -3.40
C ALA A 44 -22.13 38.30 -1.95
N SER A 45 -21.92 39.20 -0.99
CA SER A 45 -21.83 38.87 0.43
C SER A 45 -23.15 38.45 1.08
N SER A 46 -24.30 38.68 0.43
CA SER A 46 -25.60 38.17 0.87
C SER A 46 -25.88 36.76 0.34
N LEU A 47 -24.93 36.15 -0.39
CA LEU A 47 -25.01 34.74 -0.75
C LEU A 47 -24.95 33.94 0.55
N VAL A 48 -26.07 33.31 0.93
CA VAL A 48 -26.15 32.47 2.12
C VAL A 48 -25.21 31.28 1.94
N THR A 49 -24.00 31.41 2.46
CA THR A 49 -22.98 30.34 2.49
C THR A 49 -23.40 29.17 3.39
N LYS A 50 -24.47 29.33 4.18
CA LYS A 50 -25.12 28.28 4.96
C LYS A 50 -26.28 27.62 4.20
N THR A 51 -26.14 27.42 2.89
CA THR A 51 -27.08 26.61 2.12
C THR A 51 -26.91 25.14 2.49
N ALA A 52 -27.99 24.33 2.45
CA ALA A 52 -27.93 22.89 2.73
C ALA A 52 -26.88 22.13 1.89
N GLN A 53 -26.50 22.68 0.73
CA GLN A 53 -25.38 22.25 -0.10
C GLN A 53 -24.00 22.41 0.58
N ASN A 54 -23.75 23.53 1.27
CA ASN A 54 -22.52 23.77 2.03
C ASN A 54 -22.51 23.08 3.40
N GLY A 55 -23.70 22.77 3.96
CA GLY A 55 -23.86 21.90 5.14
C GLY A 55 -23.49 20.43 4.91
N LYS A 56 -23.20 20.02 3.67
CA LYS A 56 -22.66 18.68 3.35
C LYS A 56 -21.19 18.52 3.73
N ALA A 57 -20.48 19.61 4.03
CA ALA A 57 -19.12 19.55 4.54
C ALA A 57 -19.14 19.06 6.00
N LYS A 58 -18.49 17.93 6.28
CA LYS A 58 -18.33 17.42 7.67
C LYS A 58 -17.75 18.50 8.56
N SER A 59 -18.24 18.62 9.80
CA SER A 59 -17.62 19.49 10.80
C SER A 59 -16.16 19.09 11.01
N TRP A 60 -15.32 20.06 11.39
CA TRP A 60 -13.90 19.81 11.62
C TRP A 60 -13.67 18.68 12.64
N GLU A 61 -14.42 18.69 13.74
CA GLU A 61 -14.40 17.65 14.77
C GLU A 61 -14.69 16.26 14.21
N LYS A 62 -15.71 16.13 13.34
CA LYS A 62 -16.04 14.86 12.69
C LYS A 62 -14.91 14.38 11.78
N ARG A 63 -14.25 15.28 11.04
CA ARG A 63 -13.08 14.93 10.21
C ARG A 63 -11.89 14.47 11.06
N MET A 64 -11.68 15.11 12.20
CA MET A 64 -10.59 14.74 13.12
C MET A 64 -10.86 13.39 13.78
N LYS A 65 -12.10 13.13 14.18
CA LYS A 65 -12.51 11.82 14.72
C LYS A 65 -12.28 10.70 13.70
N GLU A 66 -12.79 10.86 12.47
CA GLU A 66 -12.60 9.87 11.40
C GLU A 66 -11.11 9.66 11.03
N ARG A 67 -10.30 10.73 11.10
CA ARG A 67 -8.86 10.62 10.88
C ARG A 67 -8.16 9.81 11.98
N ASN A 68 -8.54 10.03 13.23
CA ASN A 68 -7.97 9.29 14.35
C ASN A 68 -8.40 7.82 14.32
N GLU A 69 -9.68 7.54 14.10
CA GLU A 69 -10.20 6.18 13.91
C GLU A 69 -9.47 5.46 12.77
N ARG A 70 -9.26 6.13 11.64
CA ARG A 70 -8.50 5.57 10.52
C ARG A 70 -7.04 5.30 10.88
N ARG A 71 -6.41 6.17 11.67
CA ARG A 71 -5.03 5.96 12.13
C ARG A 71 -4.93 4.73 13.02
N GLU A 72 -5.83 4.60 13.99
CA GLU A 72 -5.89 3.45 14.90
C GLU A 72 -6.14 2.14 14.15
N LEU A 73 -7.01 2.14 13.13
CA LEU A 73 -7.25 0.96 12.30
C LEU A 73 -6.01 0.55 11.50
N LEU A 74 -5.30 1.51 10.91
CA LEU A 74 -4.07 1.24 10.15
C LEU A 74 -2.94 0.74 11.04
N GLU A 75 -2.84 1.27 12.26
CA GLU A 75 -1.86 0.81 13.25
C GLU A 75 -2.13 -0.65 13.66
N LYS A 76 -3.38 -0.99 14.00
CA LYS A 76 -3.78 -2.37 14.28
C LYS A 76 -3.55 -3.31 13.09
N GLU A 77 -3.83 -2.85 11.86
CA GLU A 77 -3.56 -3.65 10.66
C GLU A 77 -2.05 -3.92 10.49
N LYS A 78 -1.22 -2.91 10.78
CA LYS A 78 0.24 -3.02 10.72
C LYS A 78 0.76 -4.00 11.78
N GLU A 79 0.30 -3.90 13.02
CA GLU A 79 0.64 -4.82 14.11
C GLU A 79 0.33 -6.27 13.73
N LEU A 80 -0.88 -6.54 13.20
CA LEU A 80 -1.28 -7.88 12.76
C LEU A 80 -0.42 -8.42 11.61
N LYS A 81 0.06 -7.55 10.70
CA LYS A 81 0.97 -7.96 9.62
C LYS A 81 2.34 -8.28 10.17
N GLU A 82 2.86 -7.46 11.08
CA GLU A 82 4.17 -7.67 11.71
C GLU A 82 4.19 -8.95 12.54
N GLU A 83 3.14 -9.24 13.31
CA GLU A 83 3.01 -10.51 14.04
C GLU A 83 3.03 -11.72 13.10
N LYS A 84 2.28 -11.67 12.00
CA LYS A 84 2.28 -12.75 11.00
C LYS A 84 3.67 -12.96 10.39
N ILE A 85 4.37 -11.88 10.05
CA ILE A 85 5.73 -11.96 9.49
C ILE A 85 6.68 -12.57 10.52
N ARG A 86 6.61 -12.13 11.78
CA ARG A 86 7.43 -12.65 12.87
C ARG A 86 7.22 -14.15 13.07
N LEU A 87 5.97 -14.61 13.10
CA LEU A 87 5.66 -16.04 13.23
C LEU A 87 6.20 -16.88 12.06
N ILE A 88 6.13 -16.34 10.83
CA ILE A 88 6.68 -17.03 9.64
C ILE A 88 8.21 -17.09 9.71
N GLN A 89 8.86 -15.99 10.10
CA GLN A 89 10.32 -15.92 10.26
C GLN A 89 10.80 -16.89 11.35
N GLU A 90 10.17 -16.88 12.52
CA GLU A 90 10.51 -17.79 13.62
C GLU A 90 10.34 -19.26 13.20
N LYS A 91 9.26 -19.59 12.47
CA LYS A 91 9.06 -20.95 11.95
C LYS A 91 10.14 -21.34 10.94
N LYS A 92 10.61 -20.40 10.12
CA LYS A 92 11.69 -20.61 9.14
C LYS A 92 13.03 -20.81 9.84
N GLU A 93 13.35 -19.98 10.82
CA GLU A 93 14.57 -20.07 11.63
C GLU A 93 14.60 -21.40 12.39
N ARG A 94 13.50 -21.77 13.05
CA ARG A 94 13.38 -23.05 13.76
C ARG A 94 13.60 -24.24 12.83
N ARG A 95 13.07 -24.20 11.60
CA ARG A 95 13.30 -25.26 10.61
C ARG A 95 14.77 -25.33 10.20
N LEU A 96 15.39 -24.18 9.92
CA LEU A 96 16.80 -24.10 9.53
C LEU A 96 17.70 -24.61 10.65
N GLU A 97 17.40 -24.28 11.90
CA GLU A 97 18.17 -24.78 13.05
C GLU A 97 17.99 -26.29 13.25
N GLN A 98 16.77 -26.82 13.12
CA GLN A 98 16.53 -28.26 13.18
C GLN A 98 17.26 -29.01 12.05
N GLU A 99 17.25 -28.46 10.84
CA GLU A 99 17.97 -29.02 9.69
C GLU A 99 19.49 -28.98 9.93
N ARG A 100 20.01 -27.87 10.45
CA ARG A 100 21.41 -27.75 10.86
C ARG A 100 21.79 -28.80 11.92
N LYS A 101 21.00 -28.94 12.99
CA LYS A 101 21.24 -29.96 14.04
C LYS A 101 21.22 -31.37 13.47
N ARG A 102 20.29 -31.66 12.55
CA ARG A 102 20.23 -32.95 11.87
C ARG A 102 21.50 -33.20 11.06
N GLN A 103 21.92 -32.24 10.25
CA GLN A 103 23.13 -32.35 9.43
C GLN A 103 24.40 -32.48 10.28
N GLU A 104 24.52 -31.72 11.37
CA GLU A 104 25.64 -31.83 12.32
C GLU A 104 25.69 -33.21 12.98
N ASN A 105 24.54 -33.75 13.37
CA ASN A 105 24.45 -35.10 13.94
C ASN A 105 24.79 -36.18 12.90
N GLU A 106 24.28 -36.07 11.68
CA GLU A 106 24.60 -36.97 10.56
C GLU A 106 26.10 -36.94 10.25
N PHE A 107 26.69 -35.74 10.19
CA PHE A 107 28.12 -35.56 10.00
C PHE A 107 28.93 -36.16 11.15
N LYS A 108 28.52 -35.94 12.40
CA LYS A 108 29.19 -36.50 13.57
C LYS A 108 29.18 -38.03 13.56
N VAL A 109 28.05 -38.64 13.22
CA VAL A 109 27.91 -40.10 13.09
C VAL A 109 28.79 -40.61 11.94
N ALA A 110 28.70 -39.99 10.76
CA ALA A 110 29.50 -40.38 9.59
C ALA A 110 31.01 -40.19 9.84
N SER A 111 31.42 -39.13 10.53
CA SER A 111 32.83 -38.87 10.84
C SER A 111 33.38 -39.87 11.85
N ARG A 112 32.54 -40.47 12.69
CA ARG A 112 32.98 -41.50 13.65
C ARG A 112 33.31 -42.82 12.96
N SER A 113 32.60 -43.16 11.88
CA SER A 113 32.84 -44.38 11.11
C SER A 113 33.83 -44.18 9.95
N ALA A 114 34.03 -42.95 9.49
CA ALA A 114 34.94 -42.64 8.39
C ALA A 114 36.42 -42.72 8.79
N GLN A 115 37.22 -43.36 7.93
CA GLN A 115 38.67 -43.34 8.04
C GLN A 115 39.23 -42.07 7.37
N ARG A 116 40.16 -41.40 8.04
CA ARG A 116 40.84 -40.22 7.49
C ARG A 116 42.08 -40.63 6.70
N LEU A 117 42.23 -40.08 5.50
CA LEU A 117 43.47 -40.20 4.74
C LEU A 117 44.53 -39.27 5.38
N GLY A 118 45.62 -39.86 5.84
CA GLY A 118 46.75 -39.13 6.46
C GLY A 118 47.81 -38.69 5.44
N LYS A 119 49.03 -38.39 5.92
CA LYS A 119 50.13 -37.85 5.10
C LYS A 119 50.48 -38.67 3.85
N ASN A 120 50.30 -39.99 3.87
CA ASN A 120 50.60 -40.87 2.73
C ASN A 120 49.38 -41.13 1.83
N ALA A 121 48.47 -40.15 1.70
CA ALA A 121 47.23 -40.30 0.95
C ALA A 121 47.49 -40.70 -0.51
N ASP A 122 48.47 -40.08 -1.17
CA ASP A 122 48.71 -40.27 -2.60
C ASP A 122 49.06 -41.71 -2.99
N LEU A 123 49.90 -42.37 -2.18
CA LEU A 123 50.26 -43.78 -2.39
C LEU A 123 49.07 -44.70 -2.15
N LYS A 124 48.27 -44.42 -1.09
CA LYS A 124 47.07 -45.20 -0.77
C LYS A 124 45.98 -45.05 -1.84
N LEU A 125 45.79 -43.84 -2.35
CA LEU A 125 44.81 -43.56 -3.41
C LEU A 125 45.17 -44.29 -4.71
N LYS A 126 46.45 -44.32 -5.08
CA LYS A 126 46.91 -45.04 -6.28
C LYS A 126 46.77 -46.56 -6.16
N ALA A 127 46.90 -47.10 -4.95
CA ALA A 127 46.75 -48.53 -4.69
C ALA A 127 45.27 -49.00 -4.63
N MET A 128 44.33 -48.08 -4.42
CA MET A 128 42.90 -48.40 -4.28
C MET A 128 42.25 -48.72 -5.64
N ASN A 129 41.32 -49.68 -5.64
CA ASN A 129 40.49 -49.97 -6.81
C ASN A 129 39.47 -48.83 -7.05
N LYS A 130 39.05 -48.66 -8.31
CA LYS A 130 37.99 -47.74 -8.77
C LYS A 130 36.73 -47.77 -7.88
N LYS A 131 36.30 -48.94 -7.38
CA LYS A 131 35.14 -49.04 -6.46
C LYS A 131 35.40 -48.36 -5.11
N GLN A 132 36.61 -48.50 -4.56
CA GLN A 132 37.00 -47.87 -3.29
C GLN A 132 37.17 -46.35 -3.46
N LEU A 133 37.77 -45.91 -4.58
CA LEU A 133 37.92 -44.49 -4.90
C LEU A 133 36.57 -43.76 -5.00
N ARG A 134 35.52 -44.42 -5.47
CA ARG A 134 34.16 -43.86 -5.53
C ARG A 134 33.52 -43.64 -4.15
N GLN A 135 33.99 -44.33 -3.11
CA GLN A 135 33.48 -44.19 -1.74
C GLN A 135 34.10 -43.01 -1.00
N ILE A 136 35.19 -42.43 -1.54
CA ILE A 136 35.87 -41.29 -0.93
C ILE A 136 35.00 -40.04 -1.04
N LYS A 137 34.79 -39.38 0.09
CA LYS A 137 34.00 -38.15 0.22
C LYS A 137 34.89 -37.03 0.72
N LYS A 138 34.59 -35.81 0.27
CA LYS A 138 35.18 -34.56 0.77
C LYS A 138 34.23 -33.88 1.74
N THR A 139 34.78 -33.15 2.70
CA THR A 139 33.99 -32.30 3.58
C THR A 139 33.71 -30.96 2.91
N ARG A 140 32.48 -30.46 3.01
CA ARG A 140 32.07 -29.16 2.50
C ARG A 140 31.17 -28.45 3.52
N ILE A 141 31.20 -27.13 3.55
CA ILE A 141 30.24 -26.32 4.29
C ILE A 141 29.01 -26.09 3.39
N ASN A 142 27.83 -26.46 3.88
CA ASN A 142 26.56 -26.22 3.23
C ASN A 142 26.25 -24.71 3.27
N THR A 143 26.00 -24.10 2.11
CA THR A 143 25.81 -22.65 1.99
C THR A 143 24.51 -22.15 2.61
N LYS A 144 23.52 -23.03 2.82
CA LYS A 144 22.20 -22.68 3.36
C LYS A 144 22.15 -22.78 4.88
N THR A 145 22.75 -23.83 5.44
CA THR A 145 22.68 -24.13 6.88
C THR A 145 23.97 -23.80 7.63
N GLY A 146 25.10 -23.66 6.91
CA GLY A 146 26.43 -23.49 7.48
C GLY A 146 27.00 -24.76 8.11
N ALA A 147 26.29 -25.90 8.05
CA ALA A 147 26.75 -27.17 8.59
C ALA A 147 27.80 -27.82 7.67
N ILE A 148 28.69 -28.63 8.26
CA ILE A 148 29.67 -29.41 7.49
C ILE A 148 29.02 -30.74 7.09
N GLU A 149 29.14 -31.11 5.82
CA GLU A 149 28.61 -32.36 5.28
C GLU A 149 29.66 -33.11 4.44
N PHE A 150 29.46 -34.43 4.28
CA PHE A 150 30.29 -35.26 3.39
C PHE A 150 29.68 -35.33 1.99
N VAL A 151 30.38 -34.77 1.01
CA VAL A 151 29.98 -34.75 -0.40
C VAL A 151 30.88 -35.67 -1.21
N SER A 152 30.36 -36.24 -2.30
CA SER A 152 31.20 -36.98 -3.27
C SER A 152 32.39 -36.13 -3.73
N ALA A 153 33.54 -36.75 -3.93
CA ALA A 153 34.75 -36.07 -4.41
C ALA A 153 34.48 -35.26 -5.70
N TYR A 154 33.64 -35.82 -6.59
CA TYR A 154 33.27 -35.24 -7.89
C TYR A 154 31.89 -34.55 -7.88
N GLY A 155 31.29 -34.33 -6.71
CA GLY A 155 30.05 -33.55 -6.64
C GLY A 155 30.29 -32.13 -7.17
N ASN A 156 29.39 -31.65 -8.03
CA ASN A 156 29.44 -30.30 -8.60
C ASN A 156 29.49 -29.24 -7.49
N ASN A 157 30.22 -28.15 -7.77
CA ASN A 157 30.32 -26.98 -6.89
C ASN A 157 28.97 -26.30 -6.74
#